data_AF-A0A3D0D0V0-F1
#
_entry.id   AF-A0A3D0D0V0-F1
#
_cell.length_a   1.000
_cell.length_b   1.000
_cell.length_c   1.000
_cell.angle_alpha   90.00
_cell.angle_beta   90.00
_cell.angle_gamma   90.00
#
_symmetry.space_group_name_H-M   'P 1'
#
loop_
_entity.id
_entity.type
_entity.pdbx_description
1 polymer ?
#
loop_
_entity_poly.entity_id
_entity_poly.type
_entity_poly.pdbx_seq_one_letter_code
_entity_poly.pdbx_strand_id
1 'polypeptide(L)' 'MPAAARPHETLTFLVRLWRESDDEGGPQWRGRVEHVASQEVGYIEDGASLIRFIQQWTGDLGASAKAEAGR' A
#
# COMPACT_ATOMS: atom_id res chain seq x y z
N MET A 1 7.96 19.34 -31.95
CA MET A 1 6.82 18.51 -31.48
C MET A 1 6.88 18.48 -29.97
N PRO A 2 5.81 18.83 -29.24
CA PRO A 2 5.81 18.65 -27.79
C PRO A 2 5.84 17.16 -27.48
N ALA A 3 6.70 16.74 -26.56
CA ALA A 3 6.69 15.39 -26.02
C ALA A 3 5.33 15.15 -25.36
N ALA A 4 4.57 14.15 -25.82
CA ALA A 4 3.33 13.76 -25.18
C ALA A 4 3.61 13.46 -23.70
N ALA A 5 2.93 14.17 -22.79
CA ALA A 5 2.99 13.90 -21.37
C ALA A 5 2.63 12.43 -21.16
N ARG A 6 3.56 11.65 -20.61
CA ARG A 6 3.28 10.26 -20.28
C ARG A 6 2.17 10.26 -19.23
N PRO A 7 1.11 9.46 -19.39
CA PRO A 7 0.07 9.38 -18.37
C PRO A 7 0.74 8.97 -17.05
N HIS A 8 0.58 9.80 -16.02
CA HIS A 8 0.97 9.42 -14.68
C HIS A 8 -0.01 8.33 -14.24
N GLU A 9 0.50 7.12 -14.03
CA GLU A 9 -0.30 6.02 -13.54
C GLU A 9 -0.58 6.25 -12.05
N THR A 10 -1.78 6.73 -11.74
CA THR A 10 -2.22 6.96 -10.36
C THR A 10 -2.83 5.68 -9.81
N LEU A 11 -2.29 5.21 -8.69
CA LEU A 11 -2.82 4.08 -7.94
C LEU A 11 -3.55 4.59 -6.70
N THR A 12 -4.79 4.13 -6.49
CA THR A 12 -5.63 4.55 -5.36
C THR A 12 -5.90 3.36 -4.45
N PHE A 13 -5.64 3.55 -3.16
CA PHE A 13 -5.85 2.54 -2.13
C PHE A 13 -6.78 3.08 -1.04
N LEU A 14 -7.72 2.25 -0.59
CA LEU A 14 -8.52 2.51 0.60
C LEU A 14 -8.02 1.64 1.74
N VAL A 15 -7.58 2.27 2.83
CA VAL A 15 -7.10 1.59 4.03
C VAL A 15 -8.04 1.86 5.19
N ARG A 16 -8.60 0.78 5.76
CA ARG A 16 -9.40 0.83 6.97
C ARG A 16 -8.64 0.15 8.09
N LEU A 17 -8.46 0.84 9.21
CA LEU A 17 -7.80 0.33 10.42
C LEU A 17 -8.78 0.37 11.58
N TRP A 18 -8.75 -0.64 12.42
CA TRP A 18 -9.55 -0.71 13.64
C TRP A 18 -8.81 -1.54 14.70
N ARG A 19 -9.25 -1.39 15.96
CA ARG A 19 -8.76 -2.21 17.07
C ARG A 19 -9.78 -3.31 17.35
N GLU A 20 -9.30 -4.53 17.49
CA GLU A 20 -10.04 -5.65 18.05
C GLU A 20 -9.39 -6.07 19.36
N SER A 21 -10.14 -6.77 20.20
CA SER A 21 -9.56 -7.51 21.32
C SER A 21 -9.13 -8.87 20.81
N ASP A 22 -7.88 -9.27 21.08
CA ASP A 22 -7.44 -10.64 20.86
C ASP A 22 -8.09 -11.61 21.88
N ASP A 23 -7.80 -12.91 21.73
CA ASP A 23 -8.34 -13.96 22.61
C ASP A 23 -7.90 -13.81 24.09
N GLU A 24 -6.84 -13.03 24.35
CA GLU A 24 -6.32 -12.72 25.68
C GLU A 24 -6.83 -11.35 26.21
N GLY A 25 -7.67 -10.65 25.44
CA GLY A 25 -8.22 -9.33 25.78
C GLY A 25 -7.27 -8.16 25.51
N GLY A 26 -6.14 -8.40 24.85
CA GLY A 26 -5.17 -7.40 24.41
C GLY A 26 -5.66 -6.60 23.19
N PRO A 27 -5.30 -5.32 23.08
CA PRO A 27 -5.67 -4.51 21.92
C PRO A 27 -4.82 -4.91 20.70
N GLN A 28 -5.44 -5.56 19.72
CA GLN A 28 -4.82 -5.92 18.45
C GLN A 28 -5.26 -4.96 17.34
N TRP A 29 -4.29 -4.44 16.58
CA TRP A 29 -4.61 -3.70 15.36
C TRP A 29 -4.95 -4.65 14.23
N ARG A 30 -6.07 -4.38 13.56
CA ARG A 30 -6.48 -5.05 12.34
C ARG A 30 -6.75 -4.02 11.26
N GLY A 31 -6.62 -4.45 10.01
CA GLY A 31 -6.92 -3.60 8.89
C GLY A 31 -7.35 -4.34 7.64
N ARG A 32 -7.88 -3.57 6.71
CA ARG A 32 -8.22 -3.99 5.36
C ARG A 32 -7.74 -2.93 4.40
N VAL A 33 -7.03 -3.35 3.36
CA VAL A 33 -6.63 -2.52 2.23
C VAL A 33 -7.38 -2.98 1.00
N GLU A 34 -7.75 -2.03 0.14
CA GLU A 34 -8.36 -2.30 -1.16
C GLU A 34 -7.67 -1.45 -2.24
N HIS A 35 -7.28 -2.08 -3.34
CA HIS A 35 -6.84 -1.37 -4.54
C HIS A 35 -8.06 -1.04 -5.40
N VAL A 36 -8.46 0.24 -5.41
CA VAL A 36 -9.77 0.69 -5.94
C VAL A 36 -9.99 0.31 -7.41
N ALA A 37 -8.95 0.37 -8.24
CA ALA A 37 -9.09 0.08 -9.66
C ALA A 37 -9.35 -1.42 -9.94
N SER A 38 -8.71 -2.30 -9.17
CA SER A 38 -8.85 -3.76 -9.34
C SER A 38 -9.91 -4.39 -8.44
N GLN A 39 -10.33 -3.68 -7.38
CA GLN A 39 -11.14 -4.20 -6.27
C GLN A 39 -10.45 -5.34 -5.49
N GLU A 40 -9.14 -5.55 -5.66
CA GLU A 40 -8.39 -6.52 -4.88
C GLU A 40 -8.27 -6.06 -3.43
N VAL A 41 -8.43 -7.02 -2.50
CA VAL A 41 -8.51 -6.78 -1.06
C VAL A 41 -7.41 -7.54 -0.34
N GLY A 42 -6.73 -6.88 0.59
CA GLY A 42 -5.79 -7.48 1.52
C GLY A 42 -6.20 -7.23 2.98
N TYR A 43 -5.88 -8.18 3.86
CA TYR A 43 -5.98 -8.00 5.31
C TYR A 43 -4.63 -7.56 5.88
N ILE A 44 -4.68 -6.66 6.84
CA ILE A 44 -3.50 -6.04 7.47
C ILE A 44 -3.44 -6.50 8.92
N GLU A 45 -2.39 -7.23 9.25
CA GLU A 45 -2.08 -7.61 10.64
C GLU A 45 -1.01 -6.70 11.25
N ASP A 46 -0.15 -6.14 10.41
CA ASP A 46 0.91 -5.21 10.78
C ASP A 46 1.26 -4.27 9.62
N GLY A 47 2.14 -3.30 9.88
CA GLY A 47 2.59 -2.34 8.85
C GLY A 47 3.33 -3.00 7.68
N ALA A 48 4.02 -4.12 7.91
CA ALA A 48 4.76 -4.82 6.87
C ALA A 48 3.81 -5.44 5.82
N SER A 49 2.66 -5.94 6.26
CA SER A 49 1.61 -6.49 5.41
C SER A 49 1.01 -5.43 4.48
N LEU A 50 0.80 -4.21 4.99
CA LEU A 50 0.34 -3.08 4.17
C LEU A 50 1.38 -2.69 3.11
N ILE A 51 2.66 -2.59 3.49
CA ILE A 51 3.74 -2.24 2.56
C ILE A 51 3.83 -3.27 1.43
N ARG A 52 3.78 -4.57 1.76
CA ARG A 52 3.81 -5.66 0.77
C ARG A 52 2.64 -5.56 -0.22
N PHE A 53 1.44 -5.26 0.27
CA PHE A 53 0.27 -5.08 -0.59
C PHE A 53 0.49 -3.92 -1.58
N ILE A 54 1.00 -2.78 -1.12
CA ILE A 54 1.25 -1.63 -2.00
C ILE A 54 2.38 -1.93 -3.01
N GLN A 55 3.42 -2.65 -2.59
CA GLN A 55 4.55 -3.05 -3.44
C GLN A 55 4.16 -3.97 -4.59
N GLN A 56 3.10 -4.79 -4.45
CA GLN A 56 2.57 -5.58 -5.56
C GLN A 56 2.16 -4.73 -6.76
N TRP A 57 1.65 -3.52 -6.51
CA TRP A 57 1.17 -2.61 -7.54
C TRP A 57 2.22 -1.58 -7.97
N THR A 58 3.13 -1.22 -7.07
CA THR A 58 4.14 -0.18 -7.30
C THR A 58 5.51 -0.72 -7.70
N GLY A 59 5.74 -2.03 -7.56
CA GLY A 59 7.08 -2.61 -7.56
C GLY A 59 7.83 -2.35 -6.26
N ASP A 60 9.15 -2.57 -6.25
CA ASP A 60 9.96 -2.31 -5.05
C ASP A 60 10.08 -0.80 -4.78
N LEU A 61 9.29 -0.31 -3.82
CA LEU A 61 9.35 1.07 -3.33
C LEU A 61 10.74 1.46 -2.78
N GLY A 62 11.53 0.51 -2.28
CA GLY A 62 12.88 0.74 -1.77
C GLY A 62 13.91 1.02 -2.87
N ALA A 63 13.69 0.50 -4.08
CA ALA A 63 14.54 0.78 -5.24
C ALA A 63 14.33 2.20 -5.77
N SER A 64 13.10 2.71 -5.72
CA SER A 64 12.75 4.06 -6.21
C SER A 64 13.34 5.17 -5.32
N ALA A 65 13.28 5.03 -3.99
CA ALA A 65 13.83 6.01 -3.05
C ALA A 65 15.37 6.17 -3.17
N LYS A 66 16.07 5.08 -3.49
CA LYS A 66 17.53 5.09 -3.68
C LYS A 66 17.94 5.75 -5.01
N ALA A 67 17.08 5.73 -6.02
CA ALA A 67 17.32 6.39 -7.30
C ALA A 67 17.20 7.92 -7.23
N GLU A 68 16.37 8.45 -6.33
CA GLU A 68 16.21 9.90 -6.14
C GLU A 68 17.29 10.51 -5.22
N ALA A 69 17.81 9.75 -4.24
CA ALA A 69 18.84 10.22 -3.31
C ALA A 69 20.27 10.28 -3.90
N GLY A 70 20.46 9.80 -5.14
CA GLY A 70 21.74 9.79 -5.84
C GLY A 70 21.91 10.85 -6.92
N ARG A 71 20.99 11.83 -7.01
CA ARG A 71 20.99 12.88 -8.05
C ARG A 71 21.50 14.22 -7.56
#